data_AF-G0TSL8-F1
#
_entry.id   AF-G0TSL8-F1
#
_cell.length_a   1.000
_cell.length_b   1.000
_cell.length_c   1.000
_cell.angle_alpha   90.00
_cell.angle_beta   90.00
_cell.angle_gamma   90.00
#
_symmetry.space_group_name_H-M   'P 1'
#
loop_
_entity.id
_entity.type
_entity.pdbx_description
1 polymer ?
#
loop_
_entity_poly.entity_id
_entity_poly.type
_entity_poly.pdbx_seq_one_letter_code
_entity_poly.pdbx_strand_id
1 'polypeptide(L)'
;MDTLTFRVVRPMNRLTQLALYKHFNRPSEQLSLFNSKLIQRYALLDYVDHRTMLMLLIDKAKQAHGSPSFSSLRQVLHAVHKFPYNFKEEKREFESALLASVLAAPSDALSSVEFGALWSLTTELTDWGDVLRLSRTFPMQSTLHHQSEDEFRIVLDQMVAATGFQPFSVASPASAITEPCGAGELPRGARLLLDLVGGETAMRRAVDGIMKCGNCWMKQGSAVSTFLGIVHTLGTWPTDKIADKEAWQKLALQPSTLHNTDLSSLLRAIARVHSLIVPAYVREALMEALSADLWLCYSAQPNEPLAMSLKDSRLWDAYPALNSLSKEGKDSPMTDASNDAAVGGDGTPEIRIPAAVEAFRKLHVSTLEKQFESDGPPLTLNTLINVLLSSACLGEHGELMGAVLTALKDFLTSSTSSVASSRGLSPLQASVIAMSLDRIKEMASASAAQSSSCIRSADDILAIEKLIVPVLRYTNMRERGSARCVIRLLCDCHRWTKQWGLEEECVKLLGEHVSDGFTRAQLQGLLEREATGLLQLPVDIKEAILRSSEELPSR
;
A
#
# COMPACT_ATOMS: atom_id res chain seq x y z
N MET A 1 -2.45 -14.75 4.38
CA MET A 1 -3.00 -16.11 4.67
C MET A 1 -2.55 -17.07 3.59
N ASP A 2 -2.88 -16.74 2.36
CA ASP A 2 -2.26 -17.14 1.08
C ASP A 2 -0.71 -17.26 0.99
N THR A 3 0.06 -16.69 1.92
CA THR A 3 1.52 -16.84 2.01
C THR A 3 1.97 -18.01 2.87
N LEU A 4 1.07 -18.55 3.70
CA LEU A 4 1.34 -19.71 4.54
C LEU A 4 1.32 -20.98 3.69
N THR A 5 2.05 -21.99 4.14
CA THR A 5 2.09 -23.27 3.45
C THR A 5 0.73 -23.94 3.52
N PHE A 6 0.30 -24.58 2.42
CA PHE A 6 -1.03 -25.20 2.32
C PHE A 6 -1.33 -26.14 3.50
N ARG A 7 -0.33 -26.92 3.94
CA ARG A 7 -0.44 -27.86 5.07
C ARG A 7 -0.85 -27.21 6.40
N VAL A 8 -0.63 -25.91 6.57
CA VAL A 8 -0.85 -25.20 7.84
C VAL A 8 -2.14 -24.37 7.85
N VAL A 9 -2.61 -23.90 6.69
CA VAL A 9 -3.73 -22.94 6.59
C VAL A 9 -4.99 -23.45 7.32
N ARG A 10 -5.48 -24.64 6.94
CA ARG A 10 -6.74 -25.17 7.50
C ARG A 10 -6.67 -25.52 8.99
N PRO A 11 -5.68 -26.29 9.47
CA PRO A 11 -5.55 -26.54 10.91
C PRO A 11 -5.44 -25.25 11.71
N MET A 12 -4.66 -24.29 11.23
CA MET A 12 -4.47 -23.01 11.92
C MET A 12 -5.77 -22.19 11.97
N ASN A 13 -6.52 -22.10 10.88
CA ASN A 13 -7.77 -21.33 10.84
C ASN A 13 -8.82 -21.92 11.79
N ARG A 14 -9.00 -23.25 11.75
CA ARG A 14 -9.96 -23.93 12.63
C ARG A 14 -9.60 -23.76 14.11
N LEU A 15 -8.33 -23.94 14.46
CA LEU A 15 -7.87 -23.75 15.84
C LEU A 15 -8.01 -22.30 16.29
N THR A 16 -7.67 -21.35 15.42
CA THR A 16 -7.79 -19.91 15.72
C THR A 16 -9.25 -19.52 15.92
N GLN A 17 -10.16 -20.00 15.05
CA GLN A 17 -11.59 -19.76 15.19
C GLN A 17 -12.15 -20.29 16.50
N LEU A 18 -11.87 -21.56 16.83
CA LEU A 18 -12.34 -22.17 18.08
C LEU A 18 -11.79 -21.44 19.32
N ALA A 19 -10.51 -21.07 19.30
CA ALA A 19 -9.88 -20.36 20.40
C ALA A 19 -10.50 -18.97 20.60
N LEU A 20 -10.71 -18.22 19.52
CA LEU A 20 -11.25 -16.87 19.59
C LEU A 20 -12.74 -16.85 19.93
N TYR A 21 -13.54 -17.80 19.44
CA TYR A 21 -14.92 -17.97 19.90
C TYR A 21 -14.99 -18.28 21.38
N LYS A 22 -14.17 -19.19 21.88
CA LYS A 22 -14.11 -19.49 23.32
C LYS A 22 -13.66 -18.28 24.15
N HIS A 23 -12.80 -17.43 23.60
CA HIS A 23 -12.31 -16.21 24.26
C HIS A 23 -13.39 -15.14 24.34
N PHE A 24 -13.96 -14.74 23.20
CA PHE A 24 -14.95 -13.65 23.13
C PHE A 24 -16.32 -14.01 23.71
N ASN A 25 -16.65 -15.30 23.81
CA ASN A 25 -17.89 -15.74 24.46
C ASN A 25 -17.82 -15.70 26.00
N ARG A 26 -16.67 -15.36 26.60
CA ARG A 26 -16.56 -15.23 28.07
C ARG A 26 -17.27 -13.96 28.53
N PRO A 27 -18.15 -14.00 29.54
CA PRO A 27 -18.84 -12.80 30.05
C PRO A 27 -17.88 -11.71 30.53
N SER A 28 -16.76 -12.08 31.15
CA SER A 28 -15.75 -11.16 31.68
C SER A 28 -14.91 -10.46 30.61
N GLU A 29 -14.95 -10.93 29.37
CA GLU A 29 -14.11 -10.38 28.31
C GLU A 29 -14.68 -9.05 27.79
N GLN A 30 -13.82 -8.03 27.69
CA GLN A 30 -14.19 -6.69 27.24
C GLN A 30 -13.47 -6.31 25.94
N LEU A 31 -13.99 -5.32 25.23
CA LEU A 31 -13.31 -4.76 24.05
C LEU A 31 -12.08 -3.96 24.50
N SER A 32 -10.88 -4.48 24.23
CA SER A 32 -9.60 -3.93 24.69
C SER A 32 -8.58 -3.80 23.57
N LEU A 33 -7.51 -3.04 23.80
CA LEU A 33 -6.37 -2.93 22.89
C LEU A 33 -5.71 -4.30 22.60
N PHE A 34 -5.69 -5.21 23.56
CA PHE A 34 -5.18 -6.56 23.32
C PHE A 34 -6.10 -7.32 22.36
N ASN A 35 -7.41 -7.23 22.59
CA ASN A 35 -8.42 -7.92 21.79
C ASN A 35 -8.55 -7.38 20.38
N SER A 36 -8.27 -6.09 20.13
CA SER A 36 -8.27 -5.55 18.76
C SER A 36 -7.32 -6.31 17.84
N LYS A 37 -6.14 -6.72 18.31
CA LYS A 37 -5.19 -7.52 17.53
C LYS A 37 -5.72 -8.91 17.21
N LEU A 38 -6.45 -9.53 18.15
CA LEU A 38 -7.10 -10.83 17.94
C LEU A 38 -8.25 -10.73 16.93
N ILE A 39 -9.07 -9.69 17.05
CA ILE A 39 -10.16 -9.38 16.12
C ILE A 39 -9.59 -9.14 14.72
N GLN A 40 -8.54 -8.33 14.60
CA GLN A 40 -7.88 -8.04 13.32
C GLN A 40 -7.33 -9.31 12.69
N ARG A 41 -6.69 -10.18 13.48
CA ARG A 41 -6.19 -11.47 12.98
C ARG A 41 -7.32 -12.34 12.46
N TYR A 42 -8.43 -12.44 13.20
CA TYR A 42 -9.61 -13.22 12.79
C TYR A 42 -10.24 -12.66 11.52
N ALA A 43 -10.38 -11.33 11.44
CA ALA A 43 -10.93 -10.63 10.30
C ALA A 43 -10.20 -10.96 8.99
N LEU A 44 -8.88 -11.20 9.06
CA LEU A 44 -8.00 -11.54 7.94
C LEU A 44 -7.95 -13.04 7.59
N LEU A 45 -8.60 -13.92 8.35
CA LEU A 45 -8.66 -15.34 8.01
C LEU A 45 -9.73 -15.60 6.96
N ASP A 46 -9.42 -16.45 5.98
CA ASP A 46 -10.42 -17.01 5.08
C ASP A 46 -10.91 -18.36 5.62
N TYR A 47 -12.06 -18.85 5.14
CA TYR A 47 -12.65 -20.13 5.58
C TYR A 47 -13.03 -20.17 7.07
N VAL A 48 -13.42 -19.04 7.64
CA VAL A 48 -13.97 -18.93 8.99
C VAL A 48 -15.34 -18.25 8.95
N ASP A 49 -16.14 -18.46 9.99
CA ASP A 49 -17.46 -17.85 10.08
C ASP A 49 -17.34 -16.42 10.62
N HIS A 50 -17.28 -15.45 9.71
CA HIS A 50 -17.17 -14.04 10.07
C HIS A 50 -18.45 -13.49 10.70
N ARG A 51 -19.62 -13.98 10.30
CA ARG A 51 -20.90 -13.47 10.75
C ARG A 51 -21.10 -13.74 12.24
N THR A 52 -20.87 -14.97 12.67
CA THR A 52 -21.00 -15.35 14.07
C THR A 52 -20.02 -14.58 14.95
N MET A 53 -18.77 -14.34 14.49
CA MET A 53 -17.85 -13.48 15.24
C MET A 53 -18.36 -12.05 15.35
N LEU A 54 -18.85 -11.45 14.26
CA LEU A 54 -19.36 -10.08 14.30
C LEU A 54 -20.56 -9.94 15.23
N MET A 55 -21.49 -10.91 15.23
CA MET A 55 -22.61 -10.92 16.17
C MET A 55 -22.14 -10.97 17.63
N LEU A 56 -21.14 -11.83 17.95
CA LEU A 56 -20.54 -11.86 19.29
C LEU A 56 -19.90 -10.52 19.67
N LEU A 57 -19.22 -9.87 18.73
CA LEU A 57 -18.61 -8.55 18.97
C LEU A 57 -19.65 -7.45 19.14
N ILE A 58 -20.77 -7.49 18.40
CA ILE A 58 -21.91 -6.58 18.56
C ILE A 58 -22.54 -6.74 19.94
N ASP A 59 -22.79 -7.98 20.38
CA ASP A 59 -23.33 -8.26 21.71
C ASP A 59 -22.39 -7.75 22.81
N LYS A 60 -21.07 -7.86 22.58
CA LYS A 60 -20.06 -7.28 23.45
C LYS A 60 -20.09 -5.76 23.45
N ALA A 61 -20.18 -5.12 22.28
CA ALA A 61 -20.29 -3.66 22.15
C ALA A 61 -21.53 -3.08 22.85
N LYS A 62 -22.64 -3.84 22.88
CA LYS A 62 -23.89 -3.48 23.55
C LYS A 62 -23.83 -3.61 25.08
N GLN A 63 -22.91 -4.40 25.64
CA GLN A 63 -22.75 -4.52 27.09
C GLN A 63 -22.24 -3.19 27.66
N ALA A 64 -22.71 -2.80 28.85
CA ALA A 64 -22.24 -1.58 29.50
C ALA A 64 -20.75 -1.71 29.83
N HIS A 65 -19.91 -0.96 29.10
CA HIS A 65 -18.48 -0.91 29.36
C HIS A 65 -18.25 0.03 30.54
N GLY A 66 -17.56 -0.42 31.59
CA GLY A 66 -16.92 0.53 32.51
C GLY A 66 -15.95 1.40 31.71
N SER A 67 -15.79 2.68 32.08
CA SER A 67 -15.10 3.75 31.32
C SER A 67 -14.04 3.24 30.32
N PRO A 68 -14.42 2.92 29.07
CA PRO A 68 -13.50 2.33 28.12
C PRO A 68 -12.60 3.43 27.54
N SER A 69 -11.29 3.19 27.49
CA SER A 69 -10.36 4.13 26.83
C SER A 69 -10.71 4.25 25.35
N PHE A 70 -10.97 5.46 24.87
CA PHE A 70 -11.25 5.73 23.44
C PHE A 70 -10.15 5.23 22.50
N SER A 71 -8.89 5.19 22.97
CA SER A 71 -7.76 4.65 22.23
C SER A 71 -7.93 3.16 21.92
N SER A 72 -8.47 2.39 22.88
CA SER A 72 -8.76 0.97 22.74
C SER A 72 -9.96 0.76 21.81
N LEU A 73 -11.02 1.56 21.98
CA LEU A 73 -12.21 1.49 21.13
C LEU A 73 -11.88 1.78 19.67
N ARG A 74 -11.00 2.76 19.40
CA ARG A 74 -10.51 3.04 18.05
C ARG A 74 -9.84 1.81 17.43
N GLN A 75 -8.93 1.18 18.15
CA GLN A 75 -8.20 0.02 17.63
C GLN A 75 -9.14 -1.17 17.38
N VAL A 76 -10.14 -1.37 18.25
CA VAL A 76 -11.17 -2.38 18.06
C VAL A 76 -12.02 -2.07 16.84
N LEU A 77 -12.46 -0.82 16.67
CA LEU A 77 -13.21 -0.38 15.49
C LEU A 77 -12.42 -0.62 14.20
N HIS A 78 -11.15 -0.19 14.17
CA HIS A 78 -10.25 -0.42 13.05
C HIS A 78 -10.10 -1.91 12.72
N ALA A 79 -10.03 -2.78 13.74
CA ALA A 79 -9.98 -4.21 13.57
C ALA A 79 -11.28 -4.79 12.98
N VAL A 80 -12.45 -4.28 13.39
CA VAL A 80 -13.75 -4.67 12.83
C VAL A 80 -13.88 -4.23 11.37
N HIS A 81 -13.32 -3.09 10.99
CA HIS A 81 -13.30 -2.66 9.59
C HIS A 81 -12.53 -3.60 8.66
N LYS A 82 -11.59 -4.39 9.19
CA LYS A 82 -10.86 -5.41 8.41
C LYS A 82 -11.68 -6.66 8.06
N PHE A 83 -12.90 -6.80 8.58
CA PHE A 83 -13.78 -7.89 8.18
C PHE A 83 -14.15 -7.76 6.70
N PRO A 84 -14.59 -8.84 6.03
CA PRO A 84 -14.91 -8.79 4.61
C PRO A 84 -16.05 -7.81 4.25
N TYR A 85 -16.09 -7.34 3.00
CA TYR A 85 -17.06 -6.34 2.53
C TYR A 85 -18.51 -6.80 2.57
N ASN A 86 -18.76 -8.11 2.54
CA ASN A 86 -20.12 -8.66 2.57
C ASN A 86 -20.86 -8.36 3.89
N PHE A 87 -20.13 -8.02 4.96
CA PHE A 87 -20.68 -7.78 6.30
C PHE A 87 -20.82 -6.29 6.63
N LYS A 88 -21.19 -5.46 5.64
CA LYS A 88 -21.32 -4.01 5.84
C LYS A 88 -22.38 -3.66 6.88
N GLU A 89 -23.48 -4.40 6.91
CA GLU A 89 -24.58 -4.17 7.85
C GLU A 89 -24.15 -4.46 9.29
N GLU A 90 -23.56 -5.64 9.54
CA GLU A 90 -23.07 -6.01 10.87
C GLU A 90 -21.96 -5.08 11.37
N LYS A 91 -21.07 -4.61 10.48
CA LYS A 91 -20.04 -3.61 10.86
C LYS A 91 -20.66 -2.28 11.26
N ARG A 92 -21.69 -1.81 10.55
CA ARG A 92 -22.42 -0.59 10.92
C ARG A 92 -23.19 -0.73 12.22
N GLU A 93 -23.77 -1.91 12.47
CA GLU A 93 -24.42 -2.20 13.75
C GLU A 93 -23.40 -2.19 14.91
N PHE A 94 -22.21 -2.78 14.69
CA PHE A 94 -21.12 -2.72 15.65
C PHE A 94 -20.68 -1.27 15.93
N GLU A 95 -20.46 -0.48 14.88
CA GLU A 95 -20.13 0.95 14.98
C GLU A 95 -21.16 1.71 15.81
N SER A 96 -22.44 1.52 15.49
CA SER A 96 -23.56 2.19 16.18
C SER A 96 -23.61 1.82 17.66
N ALA A 97 -23.42 0.54 17.99
CA ALA A 97 -23.37 0.05 19.37
C ALA A 97 -22.18 0.62 20.15
N LEU A 98 -21.00 0.66 19.52
CA LEU A 98 -19.79 1.23 20.11
C LEU A 98 -19.97 2.73 20.40
N LEU A 99 -20.56 3.46 19.44
CA LEU A 99 -20.80 4.90 19.55
C LEU A 99 -21.79 5.28 20.65
N ALA A 100 -22.82 4.45 20.89
CA ALA A 100 -23.75 4.69 21.99
C ALA A 100 -23.01 4.75 23.34
N SER A 101 -21.98 3.93 23.54
CA SER A 101 -21.15 3.95 24.74
C SER A 101 -20.26 5.20 24.82
N VAL A 102 -19.74 5.68 23.68
CA VAL A 102 -18.92 6.90 23.61
C VAL A 102 -19.74 8.15 23.91
N LEU A 103 -20.94 8.25 23.33
CA LEU A 103 -21.86 9.38 23.52
C LEU A 103 -22.42 9.48 24.95
N ALA A 104 -22.42 8.38 25.69
CA ALA A 104 -22.81 8.36 27.10
C ALA A 104 -21.71 8.88 28.05
N ALA A 105 -20.49 9.12 27.56
CA ALA A 105 -19.40 9.63 28.38
C ALA A 105 -19.60 11.13 28.70
N PRO A 106 -19.42 11.56 29.97
CA PRO A 106 -19.54 12.96 30.34
C PRO A 106 -18.41 13.81 29.73
N SER A 107 -18.77 14.88 29.01
CA SER A 107 -17.83 15.79 28.33
C SER A 107 -16.83 16.44 29.26
N ASP A 108 -17.26 16.75 30.49
CA ASP A 108 -16.49 17.58 31.42
C ASP A 108 -15.40 16.79 32.15
N ALA A 109 -15.36 15.47 31.96
CA ALA A 109 -14.40 14.56 32.58
C ALA A 109 -13.23 14.19 31.65
N LEU A 110 -13.23 14.63 30.40
CA LEU A 110 -12.26 14.22 29.40
C LEU A 110 -10.96 15.02 29.47
N SER A 111 -9.85 14.31 29.57
CA SER A 111 -8.50 14.86 29.44
C SER A 111 -8.13 15.18 27.98
N SER A 112 -7.05 15.95 27.76
CA SER A 112 -6.51 16.22 26.42
C SER A 112 -6.27 14.94 25.60
N VAL A 113 -5.69 13.93 26.25
CA VAL A 113 -5.37 12.64 25.63
C VAL A 113 -6.64 11.92 25.19
N GLU A 114 -7.71 12.00 25.98
CA GLU A 114 -9.00 11.41 25.64
C GLU A 114 -9.68 12.15 24.50
N PHE A 115 -9.60 13.48 24.44
CA PHE A 115 -10.04 14.22 23.26
C PHE A 115 -9.25 13.83 22.01
N GLY A 116 -7.92 13.70 22.10
CA GLY A 116 -7.10 13.20 21.00
C GLY A 116 -7.57 11.81 20.51
N ALA A 117 -7.78 10.89 21.44
CA ALA A 117 -8.24 9.54 21.13
C ALA A 117 -9.67 9.50 20.57
N LEU A 118 -10.57 10.38 21.04
CA LEU A 118 -11.91 10.55 20.50
C LEU A 118 -11.86 11.02 19.04
N TRP A 119 -11.04 12.02 18.73
CA TRP A 119 -10.92 12.52 17.35
C TRP A 119 -10.29 11.50 16.42
N SER A 120 -9.31 10.74 16.91
CA SER A 120 -8.77 9.59 16.21
C SER A 120 -9.79 8.46 15.99
N LEU A 121 -10.75 8.26 16.90
CA LEU A 121 -11.88 7.35 16.70
C LEU A 121 -12.80 7.88 15.58
N THR A 122 -13.12 9.17 15.62
CA THR A 122 -13.99 9.83 14.63
C THR A 122 -13.49 9.65 13.20
N THR A 123 -12.17 9.67 12.97
CA THR A 123 -11.61 9.47 11.62
C THR A 123 -11.92 8.09 11.02
N GLU A 124 -12.16 7.07 11.86
CA GLU A 124 -12.44 5.70 11.40
C GLU A 124 -13.94 5.46 11.09
N LEU A 125 -14.87 6.27 11.62
CA LEU A 125 -16.33 5.99 11.52
C LEU A 125 -16.89 6.01 10.11
N THR A 126 -17.53 4.94 9.64
CA THR A 126 -17.90 4.85 8.23
C THR A 126 -19.07 5.78 7.85
N ASP A 127 -20.04 5.94 8.75
CA ASP A 127 -21.19 6.83 8.54
C ASP A 127 -20.86 8.29 8.88
N TRP A 128 -21.11 9.19 7.94
CA TRP A 128 -20.93 10.62 8.15
C TRP A 128 -21.94 11.19 9.16
N GLY A 129 -23.14 10.63 9.25
CA GLY A 129 -24.13 11.00 10.25
C GLY A 129 -23.60 10.81 11.67
N ASP A 130 -22.83 9.74 11.89
CA ASP A 130 -22.18 9.45 13.17
C ASP A 130 -21.02 10.39 13.49
N VAL A 131 -20.23 10.75 12.47
CA VAL A 131 -19.18 11.79 12.60
C VAL A 131 -19.80 13.11 13.03
N LEU A 132 -20.91 13.53 12.39
CA LEU A 132 -21.62 14.76 12.74
C LEU A 132 -22.28 14.69 14.11
N ARG A 133 -22.77 13.52 14.51
CA ARG A 133 -23.35 13.31 15.84
C ARG A 133 -22.28 13.47 16.93
N LEU A 134 -21.11 12.84 16.76
CA LEU A 134 -19.98 13.02 17.68
C LEU A 134 -19.50 14.47 17.73
N SER A 135 -19.37 15.14 16.58
CA SER A 135 -18.88 16.52 16.54
C SER A 135 -19.83 17.53 17.16
N ARG A 136 -21.14 17.25 17.17
CA ARG A 136 -22.13 18.06 17.90
C ARG A 136 -22.05 17.85 19.42
N THR A 137 -21.77 16.64 19.87
CA THR A 137 -21.66 16.31 21.31
C THR A 137 -20.33 16.77 21.90
N PHE A 138 -19.23 16.59 21.17
CA PHE A 138 -17.90 17.02 21.57
C PHE A 138 -17.33 17.87 20.43
N PRO A 139 -17.45 19.21 20.43
CA PRO A 139 -16.97 20.00 19.28
C PRO A 139 -15.44 20.08 19.23
N MET A 140 -14.84 19.71 18.10
CA MET A 140 -13.37 19.66 17.98
C MET A 140 -12.74 21.02 18.22
N GLN A 141 -13.31 22.06 17.59
CA GLN A 141 -12.84 23.44 17.70
C GLN A 141 -12.78 23.94 19.15
N SER A 142 -13.76 23.60 19.99
CA SER A 142 -13.73 23.94 21.41
C SER A 142 -12.69 23.15 22.20
N THR A 143 -12.19 22.03 21.69
CA THR A 143 -11.20 21.17 22.37
C THR A 143 -9.76 21.37 21.88
N LEU A 144 -9.55 22.09 20.76
CA LEU A 144 -8.24 22.31 20.14
C LEU A 144 -7.22 23.00 21.05
N HIS A 145 -7.67 23.82 22.00
CA HIS A 145 -6.80 24.54 22.91
C HIS A 145 -6.32 23.69 24.09
N HIS A 146 -6.95 22.54 24.32
CA HIS A 146 -6.54 21.57 25.34
C HIS A 146 -5.46 20.62 24.81
N GLN A 147 -5.35 20.47 23.48
CA GLN A 147 -4.43 19.55 22.83
C GLN A 147 -3.02 20.14 22.69
N SER A 148 -2.02 19.32 23.01
CA SER A 148 -0.64 19.62 22.63
C SER A 148 -0.46 19.57 21.11
N GLU A 149 0.58 20.23 20.62
CA GLU A 149 0.90 20.26 19.19
C GLU A 149 1.16 18.83 18.63
N ASP A 150 1.85 18.00 19.41
CA ASP A 150 2.14 16.61 19.03
C ASP A 150 0.84 15.77 18.96
N GLU A 151 -0.10 15.93 19.90
CA GLU A 151 -1.40 15.24 19.88
C GLU A 151 -2.25 15.66 18.69
N PHE A 152 -2.32 16.97 18.42
CA PHE A 152 -3.09 17.50 17.31
C PHE A 152 -2.54 17.05 15.95
N ARG A 153 -1.20 17.00 15.80
CA ARG A 153 -0.54 16.51 14.59
C ARG A 153 -0.91 15.05 14.28
N ILE A 154 -0.96 14.19 15.29
CA ILE A 154 -1.35 12.78 15.13
C ILE A 154 -2.78 12.67 14.54
N VAL A 155 -3.70 13.55 14.96
CA VAL A 155 -5.06 13.60 14.42
C VAL A 155 -5.06 14.10 12.97
N LEU A 156 -4.29 15.15 12.67
CA LEU A 156 -4.16 15.66 11.30
C LEU A 156 -3.60 14.60 10.34
N ASP A 157 -2.57 13.86 10.75
CA ASP A 157 -1.98 12.78 9.94
C ASP A 157 -3.01 11.70 9.60
N GLN A 158 -3.91 11.38 10.53
CA GLN A 158 -4.98 10.40 10.33
C GLN A 158 -6.06 10.93 9.37
N MET A 159 -6.44 12.20 9.50
CA MET A 159 -7.37 12.85 8.56
C MET A 159 -6.80 12.89 7.14
N VAL A 160 -5.52 13.26 7.00
CA VAL A 160 -4.83 13.27 5.70
C VAL A 160 -4.68 11.85 5.14
N ALA A 161 -4.40 10.85 5.98
CA ALA A 161 -4.33 9.45 5.53
C ALA A 161 -5.67 8.96 4.96
N ALA A 162 -6.80 9.52 5.42
CA ALA A 162 -8.14 9.21 4.91
C ALA A 162 -8.49 9.88 3.56
N THR A 163 -7.65 10.76 3.02
CA THR A 163 -7.86 11.42 1.71
C THR A 163 -7.60 10.45 0.54
N GLY A 164 -6.88 9.34 0.77
CA GLY A 164 -6.39 8.49 -0.31
C GLY A 164 -5.28 9.17 -1.11
N PHE A 165 -5.12 8.80 -2.38
CA PHE A 165 -4.02 9.25 -3.26
C PHE A 165 -4.39 10.37 -4.24
N GLN A 166 -5.64 10.82 -4.25
CA GLN A 166 -6.10 11.87 -5.17
C GLN A 166 -6.06 13.26 -4.49
N PRO A 167 -5.32 14.24 -5.05
CA PRO A 167 -5.41 15.61 -4.59
C PRO A 167 -6.76 16.23 -4.99
N PHE A 168 -7.39 16.98 -4.08
CA PHE A 168 -8.56 17.79 -4.40
C PHE A 168 -8.10 19.10 -5.05
N SER A 169 -8.59 19.40 -6.25
CA SER A 169 -8.40 20.73 -6.86
C SER A 169 -9.55 21.63 -6.43
N VAL A 170 -9.28 22.55 -5.51
CA VAL A 170 -10.19 23.66 -5.23
C VAL A 170 -10.08 24.60 -6.43
N ALA A 171 -11.05 24.56 -7.35
CA ALA A 171 -11.24 25.67 -8.26
C ALA A 171 -11.60 26.91 -7.42
N SER A 172 -10.63 27.81 -7.26
CA SER A 172 -10.66 29.21 -6.81
C SER A 172 -11.72 29.63 -5.75
N PRO A 173 -11.33 30.21 -4.59
CA PRO A 173 -12.26 30.75 -3.62
C PRO A 173 -12.70 32.15 -4.05
N ALA A 174 -13.58 32.24 -5.03
CA ALA A 174 -14.25 33.50 -5.35
C ALA A 174 -15.70 33.21 -5.76
N SER A 175 -16.59 33.36 -4.79
CA SER A 175 -18.06 33.30 -4.90
C SER A 175 -18.68 31.91 -4.80
N ALA A 176 -19.19 31.56 -3.62
CA ALA A 176 -20.52 30.95 -3.44
C ALA A 176 -20.81 30.77 -1.93
N ILE A 177 -21.26 31.84 -1.28
CA ILE A 177 -22.20 31.71 -0.18
C ILE A 177 -23.56 31.54 -0.87
N THR A 178 -24.05 30.31 -1.03
CA THR A 178 -25.46 29.86 -0.97
C THR A 178 -25.66 28.53 -1.71
N GLU A 179 -26.12 27.54 -0.93
CA GLU A 179 -26.86 26.33 -1.31
C GLU A 179 -26.20 25.15 -2.05
N PRO A 180 -26.68 23.91 -1.77
CA PRO A 180 -25.96 22.67 -2.05
C PRO A 180 -26.60 21.93 -3.23
N CYS A 181 -26.01 22.02 -4.43
CA CYS A 181 -26.37 21.11 -5.52
C CYS A 181 -25.17 20.81 -6.42
N GLY A 182 -24.73 19.55 -6.41
CA GLY A 182 -24.18 18.85 -7.58
C GLY A 182 -22.73 19.18 -7.98
N ALA A 183 -21.75 18.87 -7.15
CA ALA A 183 -20.33 18.78 -7.54
C ALA A 183 -19.66 17.70 -6.67
N GLY A 184 -18.78 16.88 -7.26
CA GLY A 184 -18.30 15.61 -6.71
C GLY A 184 -18.00 15.61 -5.20
N GLU A 185 -18.45 14.55 -4.51
CA GLU A 185 -18.23 14.38 -3.08
C GLU A 185 -16.75 14.60 -2.74
N LEU A 186 -16.48 15.55 -1.82
CA LEU A 186 -15.13 15.80 -1.33
C LEU A 186 -14.51 14.50 -0.80
N PRO A 187 -13.22 14.23 -1.10
CA PRO A 187 -12.50 13.13 -0.48
C PRO A 187 -12.65 13.18 1.04
N ARG A 188 -12.86 12.02 1.67
CA ARG A 188 -13.20 11.92 3.09
C ARG A 188 -12.22 12.66 3.99
N GLY A 189 -10.91 12.54 3.74
CA GLY A 189 -9.90 13.27 4.50
C GLY A 189 -9.99 14.79 4.35
N ALA A 190 -10.30 15.30 3.16
CA ALA A 190 -10.57 16.73 2.95
C ALA A 190 -11.82 17.17 3.70
N ARG A 191 -12.89 16.37 3.68
CA ARG A 191 -14.13 16.64 4.42
C ARG A 191 -13.89 16.66 5.93
N LEU A 192 -13.13 15.71 6.47
CA LEU A 192 -12.74 15.69 7.89
C LEU A 192 -11.96 16.95 8.28
N LEU A 193 -10.98 17.37 7.47
CA LEU A 193 -10.20 18.58 7.73
C LEU A 193 -11.06 19.85 7.67
N LEU A 194 -11.92 19.99 6.66
CA LEU A 194 -12.73 21.18 6.47
C LEU A 194 -13.84 21.29 7.51
N ASP A 195 -14.60 20.21 7.75
CA ASP A 195 -15.79 20.24 8.59
C ASP A 195 -15.46 20.19 10.10
N LEU A 196 -14.36 19.54 10.51
CA LEU A 196 -14.01 19.39 11.93
C LEU A 196 -12.97 20.39 12.41
N VAL A 197 -11.97 20.72 11.57
CA VAL A 197 -10.85 21.60 11.96
C VAL A 197 -10.97 22.99 11.34
N GLY A 198 -11.34 23.05 10.05
CA GLY A 198 -11.24 24.23 9.20
C GLY A 198 -9.89 24.29 8.47
N GLY A 199 -9.94 24.46 7.14
CA GLY A 199 -8.75 24.41 6.28
C GLY A 199 -7.66 25.42 6.66
N GLU A 200 -8.04 26.66 6.99
CA GLU A 200 -7.09 27.68 7.43
C GLU A 200 -6.43 27.34 8.77
N THR A 201 -7.17 26.77 9.71
CA THR A 201 -6.67 26.36 11.02
C THR A 201 -5.69 25.20 10.87
N ALA A 202 -6.04 24.20 10.06
CA ALA A 202 -5.17 23.07 9.75
C ALA A 202 -3.87 23.54 9.09
N MET A 203 -3.96 24.40 8.06
CA MET A 203 -2.78 24.93 7.36
C MET A 203 -1.90 25.78 8.30
N ARG A 204 -2.50 26.68 9.09
CA ARG A 204 -1.77 27.52 10.05
C ARG A 204 -1.02 26.67 11.08
N ARG A 205 -1.67 25.65 11.64
CA ARG A 205 -1.06 24.74 12.63
C ARG A 205 0.05 23.88 12.02
N ALA A 206 -0.10 23.46 10.77
CA ALA A 206 0.94 22.71 10.06
C ALA A 206 2.20 23.55 9.81
N VAL A 207 2.02 24.80 9.36
CA VAL A 207 3.12 25.77 9.17
C VAL A 207 3.79 26.07 10.51
N ASP A 208 3.00 26.38 11.54
CA ASP A 208 3.51 26.61 12.89
C ASP A 208 4.35 25.43 13.38
N GLY A 209 3.94 24.19 13.09
CA GLY A 209 4.66 23.00 13.51
C GLY A 209 6.02 22.85 12.85
N ILE A 210 6.15 23.19 11.57
CA ILE A 210 7.48 23.24 10.92
C ILE A 210 8.37 24.31 11.56
N MET A 211 7.80 25.49 11.86
CA MET A 211 8.56 26.63 12.39
C MET A 211 8.96 26.48 13.87
N LYS A 212 8.16 25.75 14.66
CA LYS A 212 8.37 25.53 16.10
C LYS A 212 9.14 24.27 16.42
N CYS A 213 9.33 23.37 15.46
CA CYS A 213 10.23 22.23 15.62
C CYS A 213 11.65 22.76 15.85
N GLY A 214 12.13 22.71 17.10
CA GLY A 214 13.53 22.96 17.42
C GLY A 214 14.47 21.93 16.75
N ASN A 215 15.71 21.83 17.22
CA ASN A 215 16.73 20.92 16.63
C ASN A 215 16.43 19.40 16.77
N CYS A 216 15.20 18.99 17.07
CA CYS A 216 14.78 17.59 17.16
C CYS A 216 14.33 17.06 15.79
N TRP A 217 15.21 16.34 15.12
CA TRP A 217 15.00 15.84 13.75
C TRP A 217 13.75 14.95 13.59
N MET A 218 13.41 14.13 14.60
CA MET A 218 12.21 13.27 14.54
C MET A 218 10.92 14.09 14.50
N LYS A 219 10.83 15.17 15.29
CA LYS A 219 9.65 16.05 15.30
C LYS A 219 9.54 16.84 13.99
N GLN A 220 10.69 17.24 13.46
CA GLN A 220 10.80 17.97 12.20
C GLN A 220 10.33 17.14 11.01
N GLY A 221 10.75 15.86 10.90
CA GLY A 221 10.29 14.93 9.87
C GLY A 221 8.79 14.69 9.88
N SER A 222 8.22 14.45 11.07
CA SER A 222 6.77 14.30 11.22
C SER A 222 6.03 15.58 10.82
N ALA A 223 6.50 16.76 11.24
CA ALA A 223 5.88 18.04 10.87
C ALA A 223 5.88 18.31 9.36
N VAL A 224 7.00 18.03 8.68
CA VAL A 224 7.11 18.17 7.21
C VAL A 224 6.14 17.22 6.50
N SER A 225 6.05 15.96 6.94
CA SER A 225 5.12 14.97 6.38
C SER A 225 3.65 15.39 6.53
N THR A 226 3.25 15.86 7.72
CA THR A 226 1.90 16.37 7.98
C THR A 226 1.59 17.58 7.10
N PHE A 227 2.51 18.54 7.01
CA PHE A 227 2.35 19.75 6.18
C PHE A 227 2.13 19.41 4.70
N LEU A 228 3.01 18.59 4.11
CA LEU A 228 2.86 18.14 2.73
C LEU A 228 1.54 17.38 2.51
N GLY A 229 1.12 16.61 3.52
CA GLY A 229 -0.17 15.96 3.55
C GLY A 229 -1.35 16.92 3.48
N ILE A 230 -1.34 17.98 4.28
CA ILE A 230 -2.38 19.01 4.30
C ILE A 230 -2.39 19.81 3.00
N VAL A 231 -1.22 20.24 2.51
CA VAL A 231 -1.07 20.90 1.20
C VAL A 231 -1.67 20.06 0.09
N HIS A 232 -1.32 18.77 0.04
CA HIS A 232 -1.85 17.85 -0.96
C HIS A 232 -3.37 17.65 -0.83
N THR A 233 -3.88 17.53 0.40
CA THR A 233 -5.31 17.30 0.66
C THR A 233 -6.15 18.54 0.36
N LEU A 234 -5.68 19.73 0.73
CA LEU A 234 -6.38 21.00 0.54
C LEU A 234 -6.10 21.62 -0.84
N GLY A 235 -5.18 21.07 -1.61
CA GLY A 235 -4.87 21.55 -2.95
C GLY A 235 -4.15 22.91 -3.00
N THR A 236 -3.53 23.36 -1.89
CA THR A 236 -3.07 24.75 -1.73
C THR A 236 -1.70 24.86 -1.09
N TRP A 237 -0.84 25.71 -1.65
CA TRP A 237 0.48 26.06 -1.10
C TRP A 237 0.42 27.45 -0.46
N PRO A 238 0.76 27.62 0.84
CA PRO A 238 0.70 28.93 1.47
C PRO A 238 1.84 29.85 0.98
N THR A 239 1.53 30.95 0.29
CA THR A 239 2.54 31.82 -0.32
C THR A 239 3.31 32.70 0.68
N ASP A 240 2.70 33.07 1.81
CA ASP A 240 3.18 34.20 2.63
C ASP A 240 3.87 33.78 3.95
N LYS A 241 4.03 32.47 4.21
CA LYS A 241 4.44 31.96 5.54
C LYS A 241 5.46 30.81 5.50
N ILE A 242 6.07 30.54 4.36
CA ILE A 242 6.96 29.38 4.20
C ILE A 242 8.43 29.79 4.24
N ALA A 243 9.23 28.90 4.83
CA ALA A 243 10.68 28.87 4.75
C ALA A 243 11.20 29.08 3.30
N ASP A 244 12.25 29.89 3.14
CA ASP A 244 12.92 30.06 1.86
C ASP A 244 13.64 28.76 1.41
N LYS A 245 14.20 28.78 0.20
CA LYS A 245 14.92 27.63 -0.37
C LYS A 245 16.04 27.13 0.57
N GLU A 246 16.76 28.04 1.21
CA GLU A 246 17.84 27.71 2.16
C GLU A 246 17.31 27.07 3.43
N ALA A 247 16.19 27.55 3.96
CA ALA A 247 15.53 26.95 5.11
C ALA A 247 14.98 25.57 4.77
N TRP A 248 14.45 25.30 3.58
CA TRP A 248 14.08 23.94 3.17
C TRP A 248 15.26 22.98 3.04
N GLN A 249 16.43 23.48 2.60
CA GLN A 249 17.67 22.70 2.63
C GLN A 249 18.14 22.41 4.05
N LYS A 250 17.92 23.31 5.02
CA LYS A 250 18.18 23.07 6.45
C LYS A 250 17.10 22.20 7.11
N LEU A 251 15.89 22.19 6.54
CA LEU A 251 14.81 21.27 6.88
C LEU A 251 14.97 19.91 6.19
N ALA A 252 16.02 19.73 5.37
CA ALA A 252 16.29 18.47 4.69
C ALA A 252 16.35 17.35 5.73
N LEU A 253 15.46 16.41 5.52
CA LEU A 253 15.23 15.30 6.41
C LEU A 253 16.43 14.35 6.34
N GLN A 254 17.01 13.97 7.49
CA GLN A 254 17.99 12.89 7.48
C GLN A 254 17.33 11.55 7.14
N PRO A 255 18.09 10.60 6.56
CA PRO A 255 17.70 9.19 6.50
C PRO A 255 17.13 8.74 7.85
N SER A 256 15.98 8.05 7.85
CA SER A 256 15.23 7.56 9.03
C SER A 256 14.15 8.46 9.65
N THR A 257 13.95 9.70 9.22
CA THR A 257 12.96 10.60 9.86
C THR A 257 11.49 10.26 9.58
N LEU A 258 11.17 9.44 8.57
CA LEU A 258 9.83 8.88 8.34
C LEU A 258 9.72 7.51 9.04
N HIS A 259 9.65 7.52 10.37
CA HIS A 259 9.85 6.37 11.29
C HIS A 259 8.91 5.14 11.20
N ASN A 260 8.23 4.85 10.09
CA ASN A 260 7.48 3.59 9.91
C ASN A 260 7.03 3.38 8.45
N THR A 261 7.94 3.52 7.50
CA THR A 261 7.57 3.46 6.09
C THR A 261 7.44 2.01 5.62
N ASP A 262 6.22 1.49 5.69
CA ASP A 262 5.83 0.52 4.69
C ASP A 262 5.85 1.17 3.29
N LEU A 263 6.06 0.39 2.23
CA LEU A 263 6.09 0.91 0.86
C LEU A 263 4.84 1.75 0.56
N SER A 264 3.66 1.37 1.07
CA SER A 264 2.43 2.15 0.88
C SER A 264 2.50 3.56 1.47
N SER A 265 3.12 3.73 2.64
CA SER A 265 3.33 5.03 3.27
C SER A 265 4.40 5.85 2.55
N LEU A 266 5.45 5.19 2.05
CA LEU A 266 6.45 5.84 1.20
C LEU A 266 5.84 6.31 -0.13
N LEU A 267 5.03 5.48 -0.79
CA LEU A 267 4.31 5.87 -2.01
C LEU A 267 3.38 7.05 -1.76
N ARG A 268 2.69 7.11 -0.61
CA ARG A 268 1.92 8.29 -0.18
C ARG A 268 2.80 9.53 0.02
N ALA A 269 4.00 9.38 0.56
CA ALA A 269 4.93 10.50 0.71
C ALA A 269 5.43 11.01 -0.66
N ILE A 270 5.85 10.10 -1.53
CA ILE A 270 6.30 10.41 -2.91
C ILE A 270 5.20 11.17 -3.65
N ALA A 271 3.96 10.69 -3.56
CA ALA A 271 2.80 11.35 -4.14
C ALA A 271 2.58 12.78 -3.69
N ARG A 272 2.68 13.02 -2.38
CA ARG A 272 2.49 14.35 -1.79
C ARG A 272 3.60 15.28 -2.24
N VAL A 273 4.85 14.82 -2.17
CA VAL A 273 6.04 15.58 -2.58
C VAL A 273 5.99 15.91 -4.07
N HIS A 274 5.59 14.97 -4.92
CA HIS A 274 5.53 15.17 -6.37
C HIS A 274 4.24 15.84 -6.86
N SER A 275 3.32 16.22 -5.97
CA SER A 275 2.13 17.01 -6.33
C SER A 275 2.52 18.31 -7.05
N LEU A 276 1.71 18.75 -8.03
CA LEU A 276 1.94 19.99 -8.79
C LEU A 276 2.00 21.25 -7.91
N ILE A 277 1.35 21.19 -6.75
CA ILE A 277 1.26 22.30 -5.80
C ILE A 277 2.57 22.46 -4.99
N VAL A 278 3.41 21.42 -4.94
CA VAL A 278 4.67 21.44 -4.20
C VAL A 278 5.79 21.98 -5.08
N PRO A 279 6.48 23.06 -4.67
CA PRO A 279 7.56 23.65 -5.45
C PRO A 279 8.74 22.70 -5.69
N ALA A 280 9.42 22.88 -6.82
CA ALA A 280 10.55 22.03 -7.22
C ALA A 280 11.68 21.98 -6.17
N TYR A 281 12.00 23.11 -5.54
CA TYR A 281 13.07 23.18 -4.54
C TYR A 281 12.78 22.33 -3.28
N VAL A 282 11.50 22.14 -2.93
CA VAL A 282 11.10 21.28 -1.81
C VAL A 282 11.28 19.82 -2.19
N ARG A 283 10.95 19.46 -3.44
CA ARG A 283 11.16 18.10 -3.96
C ARG A 283 12.63 17.74 -3.93
N GLU A 284 13.48 18.61 -4.48
CA GLU A 284 14.94 18.45 -4.48
C GLU A 284 15.51 18.25 -3.06
N ALA A 285 15.06 19.05 -2.10
CA ALA A 285 15.52 18.96 -0.70
C ALA A 285 15.13 17.65 0.00
N LEU A 286 14.08 16.96 -0.46
CA LEU A 286 13.58 15.72 0.14
C LEU A 286 14.03 14.45 -0.58
N MET A 287 14.62 14.57 -1.78
CA MET A 287 15.03 13.41 -2.59
C MET A 287 15.96 12.46 -1.85
N GLU A 288 16.94 12.99 -1.12
CA GLU A 288 17.92 12.16 -0.42
C GLU A 288 17.29 11.32 0.69
N ALA A 289 16.39 11.92 1.49
CA ALA A 289 15.62 11.23 2.51
C ALA A 289 14.75 10.12 1.92
N LEU A 290 14.04 10.44 0.83
CA LEU A 290 13.18 9.48 0.13
C LEU A 290 13.98 8.31 -0.46
N SER A 291 15.18 8.55 -0.98
CA SER A 291 16.06 7.48 -1.48
C SER A 291 16.51 6.55 -0.35
N ALA A 292 16.90 7.12 0.80
CA ALA A 292 17.30 6.32 1.94
C ALA A 292 16.14 5.49 2.51
N ASP A 293 14.94 6.08 2.62
CA ASP A 293 13.74 5.39 3.08
C ASP A 293 13.28 4.30 2.09
N LEU A 294 13.49 4.50 0.79
CA LEU A 294 13.26 3.47 -0.23
C LEU A 294 14.21 2.29 -0.06
N TRP A 295 15.49 2.54 0.22
CA TRP A 295 16.45 1.49 0.51
C TRP A 295 16.10 0.72 1.80
N LEU A 296 15.63 1.42 2.83
CA LEU A 296 15.11 0.79 4.05
C LEU A 296 13.90 -0.10 3.73
N CYS A 297 13.00 0.32 2.83
CA CYS A 297 11.91 -0.52 2.37
C CYS A 297 12.42 -1.81 1.71
N TYR A 298 13.42 -1.72 0.82
CA TYR A 298 13.98 -2.90 0.15
C TYR A 298 14.72 -3.84 1.09
N SER A 299 15.42 -3.31 2.10
CA SER A 299 16.24 -4.10 3.01
C SER A 299 15.46 -4.70 4.18
N ALA A 300 14.45 -3.99 4.70
CA ALA A 300 13.72 -4.40 5.90
C ALA A 300 12.39 -5.11 5.61
N GLN A 301 11.73 -4.84 4.47
CA GLN A 301 10.42 -5.43 4.19
C GLN A 301 10.52 -6.85 3.62
N PRO A 302 9.63 -7.76 4.04
CA PRO A 302 9.49 -9.05 3.37
C PRO A 302 9.12 -8.88 1.88
N ASN A 303 9.51 -9.84 1.03
CA ASN A 303 9.33 -9.71 -0.41
C ASN A 303 7.87 -9.62 -0.86
N GLU A 304 6.98 -10.30 -0.16
CA GLU A 304 5.59 -10.44 -0.59
C GLU A 304 4.75 -9.16 -0.44
N PRO A 305 4.76 -8.43 0.69
CA PRO A 305 4.12 -7.12 0.80
C PRO A 305 4.56 -6.13 -0.29
N LEU A 306 5.85 -6.13 -0.64
CA LEU A 306 6.38 -5.28 -1.69
C LEU A 306 5.82 -5.68 -3.06
N ALA A 307 5.83 -6.99 -3.39
CA ALA A 307 5.28 -7.53 -4.62
C ALA A 307 3.81 -7.19 -4.81
N MET A 308 3.03 -7.24 -3.73
CA MET A 308 1.62 -6.88 -3.75
C MET A 308 1.40 -5.40 -3.99
N SER A 309 2.14 -4.55 -3.30
CA SER A 309 2.01 -3.09 -3.45
C SER A 309 2.34 -2.65 -4.87
N LEU A 310 3.43 -3.15 -5.46
CA LEU A 310 3.84 -2.75 -6.81
C LEU A 310 2.87 -3.20 -7.91
N LYS A 311 2.11 -4.28 -7.67
CA LYS A 311 1.11 -4.81 -8.61
C LYS A 311 -0.24 -4.12 -8.56
N ASP A 312 -0.57 -3.46 -7.46
CA ASP A 312 -1.87 -2.82 -7.31
C ASP A 312 -1.93 -1.59 -8.24
N SER A 313 -2.57 -1.74 -9.40
CA SER A 313 -2.71 -0.67 -10.39
C SER A 313 -3.39 0.56 -9.79
N ARG A 314 -4.25 0.39 -8.78
CA ARG A 314 -4.95 1.50 -8.11
C ARG A 314 -4.01 2.47 -7.44
N LEU A 315 -2.84 2.01 -6.98
CA LEU A 315 -1.81 2.90 -6.46
C LEU A 315 -1.27 3.82 -7.54
N TRP A 316 -1.19 3.36 -8.79
CA TRP A 316 -0.64 4.10 -9.92
C TRP A 316 -1.69 4.90 -10.69
N ASP A 317 -2.91 4.36 -10.80
CA ASP A 317 -4.07 4.95 -11.49
C ASP A 317 -4.66 6.14 -10.72
N ALA A 318 -4.41 6.25 -9.42
CA ALA A 318 -4.88 7.35 -8.58
C ALA A 318 -4.12 8.68 -8.80
N TYR A 319 -3.17 8.75 -9.75
CA TYR A 319 -2.39 9.95 -10.06
C TYR A 319 -2.67 10.56 -11.45
N PRO A 320 -3.88 11.07 -11.72
CA PRO A 320 -4.16 11.77 -12.96
C PRO A 320 -3.51 13.17 -13.03
N ALA A 321 -3.12 13.75 -11.88
CA ALA A 321 -2.77 15.16 -11.75
C ALA A 321 -1.42 15.57 -12.37
N LEU A 322 -0.57 14.65 -12.83
CA LEU A 322 0.76 14.96 -13.36
C LEU A 322 0.90 14.77 -14.89
N ASN A 323 -0.19 14.39 -15.58
CA ASN A 323 -0.18 14.15 -17.03
C ASN A 323 0.01 15.41 -17.89
N SER A 324 0.11 16.60 -17.32
CA SER A 324 0.29 17.88 -18.04
C SER A 324 1.75 18.32 -18.20
N LEU A 325 2.72 17.67 -17.54
CA LEU A 325 4.13 18.08 -17.57
C LEU A 325 4.85 17.78 -18.89
N SER A 326 4.23 17.10 -19.87
CA SER A 326 4.88 16.81 -21.16
C SER A 326 4.74 17.95 -22.19
N LYS A 327 4.16 19.10 -21.84
CA LYS A 327 3.95 20.22 -22.80
C LYS A 327 4.74 21.50 -22.53
N GLU A 328 5.38 21.67 -21.38
CA GLU A 328 6.19 22.87 -21.13
C GLU A 328 7.68 22.55 -21.31
N GLY A 329 8.16 22.78 -22.52
CA GLY A 329 9.58 22.62 -22.82
C GLY A 329 9.91 22.68 -24.31
N LYS A 330 9.28 23.58 -25.08
CA LYS A 330 9.74 23.94 -26.43
C LYS A 330 9.11 25.25 -26.94
N ASP A 331 9.18 26.31 -26.14
CA ASP A 331 8.96 27.66 -26.67
C ASP A 331 10.33 28.32 -26.88
N SER A 332 10.74 28.35 -28.15
CA SER A 332 11.69 29.32 -28.67
C SER A 332 10.97 30.12 -29.76
N PRO A 333 11.15 31.45 -29.83
CA PRO A 333 10.25 32.34 -30.59
C PRO A 333 10.68 32.57 -32.05
N MET A 334 9.70 33.00 -32.86
CA MET A 334 9.77 33.48 -34.26
C MET A 334 9.95 32.40 -35.35
N THR A 335 9.21 32.35 -36.46
CA THR A 335 8.62 33.40 -37.33
C THR A 335 7.47 32.84 -38.18
N ASP A 336 6.66 33.74 -38.73
CA ASP A 336 5.44 33.53 -39.52
C ASP A 336 5.54 32.71 -40.83
N ALA A 337 4.36 32.17 -41.18
CA ALA A 337 3.75 32.00 -42.50
C ALA A 337 3.89 30.69 -43.32
N SER A 338 2.69 30.10 -43.52
CA SER A 338 2.12 29.51 -44.74
C SER A 338 2.10 27.98 -44.96
N ASN A 339 0.86 27.49 -45.00
CA ASN A 339 0.20 26.48 -45.85
C ASN A 339 0.68 25.01 -45.95
N ASP A 340 -0.34 24.16 -45.79
CA ASP A 340 -0.64 22.90 -46.48
C ASP A 340 0.44 21.82 -46.59
N ALA A 341 0.23 20.72 -45.83
CA ALA A 341 0.05 19.39 -46.42
C ALA A 341 -0.36 18.39 -45.34
N ALA A 342 -1.49 17.72 -45.57
CA ALA A 342 -1.85 16.49 -44.91
C ALA A 342 -0.81 15.40 -45.23
N VAL A 343 -0.14 14.88 -44.21
CA VAL A 343 0.56 13.59 -44.27
C VAL A 343 0.27 12.85 -42.97
N GLY A 344 -0.33 11.67 -43.11
CA GLY A 344 -0.69 10.79 -42.01
C GLY A 344 0.53 10.40 -41.18
N GLY A 345 0.41 10.59 -39.87
CA GLY A 345 1.28 9.99 -38.87
C GLY A 345 0.51 8.87 -38.20
N ASP A 346 0.91 7.64 -38.49
CA ASP A 346 0.56 6.41 -37.78
C ASP A 346 1.00 6.56 -36.31
N GLY A 347 0.07 7.00 -35.46
CA GLY A 347 0.29 7.17 -34.03
C GLY A 347 0.10 5.83 -33.34
N THR A 348 1.19 5.08 -33.18
CA THR A 348 1.26 4.09 -32.11
C THR A 348 0.82 4.78 -30.81
N PRO A 349 -0.09 4.18 -30.02
CA PRO A 349 -0.51 4.80 -28.77
C PRO A 349 0.72 4.86 -27.86
N GLU A 350 1.28 6.06 -27.67
CA GLU A 350 2.28 6.31 -26.63
C GLU A 350 1.67 5.84 -25.31
N ILE A 351 2.23 4.76 -24.76
CA ILE A 351 1.87 4.24 -23.45
C ILE A 351 2.31 5.31 -22.45
N ARG A 352 1.39 6.20 -22.08
CA ARG A 352 1.64 7.25 -21.08
C ARG A 352 1.87 6.58 -19.72
N ILE A 353 3.13 6.49 -19.31
CA ILE A 353 3.50 6.10 -17.96
C ILE A 353 2.96 7.16 -17.00
N PRO A 354 2.14 6.81 -15.99
CA PRO A 354 1.66 7.76 -15.00
C PRO A 354 2.85 8.44 -14.33
N ALA A 355 2.85 9.77 -14.23
CA ALA A 355 4.05 10.51 -13.78
C ALA A 355 4.47 10.22 -12.32
N ALA A 356 3.60 9.64 -11.49
CA ALA A 356 3.99 9.08 -10.19
C ALA A 356 4.85 7.80 -10.32
N VAL A 357 4.58 6.96 -11.31
CA VAL A 357 5.42 5.80 -11.66
C VAL A 357 6.79 6.31 -12.11
N GLU A 358 6.82 7.35 -12.95
CA GLU A 358 8.09 7.94 -13.41
C GLU A 358 8.89 8.60 -12.26
N ALA A 359 8.23 9.28 -11.33
CA ALA A 359 8.88 9.82 -10.13
C ALA A 359 9.46 8.70 -9.26
N PHE A 360 8.70 7.62 -9.05
CA PHE A 360 9.18 6.45 -8.31
C PHE A 360 10.32 5.73 -9.02
N ARG A 361 10.25 5.65 -10.35
CA ARG A 361 11.29 5.10 -11.22
C ARG A 361 12.61 5.86 -11.08
N LYS A 362 12.58 7.19 -11.21
CA LYS A 362 13.76 8.06 -10.99
C LYS A 362 14.34 7.91 -9.59
N LEU A 363 13.47 7.83 -8.58
CA LEU A 363 13.90 7.62 -7.19
C LEU A 363 14.58 6.24 -7.02
N HIS A 364 14.00 5.20 -7.62
CA HIS A 364 14.56 3.84 -7.61
C HIS A 364 15.96 3.81 -8.25
N VAL A 365 16.12 4.38 -9.45
CA VAL A 365 17.42 4.46 -10.16
C VAL A 365 18.46 5.18 -9.30
N SER A 366 18.15 6.38 -8.83
CA SER A 366 19.08 7.15 -7.98
C SER A 366 19.43 6.42 -6.67
N THR A 367 18.49 5.64 -6.12
CA THR A 367 18.74 4.81 -4.94
C THR A 367 19.70 3.67 -5.27
N LEU A 368 19.55 3.00 -6.41
CA LEU A 368 20.44 1.91 -6.81
C LEU A 368 21.84 2.40 -7.16
N GLU A 369 21.97 3.48 -7.91
CA GLU A 369 23.27 4.09 -8.27
C GLU A 369 24.07 4.39 -7.00
N LYS A 370 23.46 5.09 -6.03
CA LYS A 370 24.11 5.39 -4.74
C LYS A 370 24.55 4.14 -3.98
N GLN A 371 23.74 3.08 -3.99
CA GLN A 371 24.03 1.86 -3.22
C GLN A 371 25.04 0.94 -3.90
N PHE A 372 25.15 0.98 -5.23
CA PHE A 372 26.15 0.22 -5.98
C PHE A 372 27.48 0.97 -6.16
N GLU A 373 27.49 2.31 -6.08
CA GLU A 373 28.71 3.13 -6.12
C GLU A 373 29.44 3.23 -4.76
N SER A 374 28.72 3.06 -3.65
CA SER A 374 29.29 3.05 -2.29
C SER A 374 29.53 1.62 -1.81
N ASP A 375 30.44 1.42 -0.84
CA ASP A 375 30.56 0.17 -0.06
C ASP A 375 29.28 -0.03 0.81
N GLY A 376 28.13 -0.13 0.16
CA GLY A 376 26.83 -0.27 0.78
C GLY A 376 26.77 -1.54 1.63
N PRO A 377 25.79 -1.62 2.55
CA PRO A 377 25.64 -2.81 3.39
C PRO A 377 25.50 -4.07 2.51
N PRO A 378 26.04 -5.23 2.96
CA PRO A 378 26.02 -6.44 2.17
C PRO A 378 24.59 -6.81 1.74
N LEU A 379 24.41 -7.07 0.45
CA LEU A 379 23.11 -7.34 -0.15
C LEU A 379 22.60 -8.71 0.31
N THR A 380 21.51 -8.70 1.07
CA THR A 380 20.81 -9.94 1.44
C THR A 380 19.97 -10.45 0.26
N LEU A 381 19.65 -11.74 0.24
CA LEU A 381 18.74 -12.32 -0.75
C LEU A 381 17.39 -11.57 -0.81
N ASN A 382 16.84 -11.20 0.34
CA ASN A 382 15.57 -10.47 0.39
C ASN A 382 15.69 -9.11 -0.29
N THR A 383 16.78 -8.38 -0.03
CA THR A 383 17.06 -7.09 -0.68
C THR A 383 17.18 -7.25 -2.19
N LEU A 384 17.93 -8.25 -2.66
CA LEU A 384 18.12 -8.52 -4.10
C LEU A 384 16.80 -8.84 -4.79
N ILE A 385 15.94 -9.66 -4.18
CA ILE A 385 14.61 -9.98 -4.72
C ILE A 385 13.74 -8.72 -4.77
N ASN A 386 13.76 -7.88 -3.74
CA ASN A 386 12.99 -6.63 -3.67
C ASN A 386 13.42 -5.62 -4.73
N VAL A 387 14.74 -5.48 -4.93
CA VAL A 387 15.30 -4.63 -5.98
C VAL A 387 14.92 -5.17 -7.35
N LEU A 388 15.18 -6.45 -7.65
CA LEU A 388 14.83 -7.07 -8.92
C LEU A 388 13.36 -6.90 -9.26
N LEU A 389 12.48 -7.17 -8.31
CA LEU A 389 11.04 -7.00 -8.44
C LEU A 389 10.66 -5.55 -8.75
N SER A 390 11.24 -4.60 -8.04
CA SER A 390 10.95 -3.17 -8.26
C SER A 390 11.45 -2.72 -9.62
N SER A 391 12.65 -3.10 -10.02
CA SER A 391 13.21 -2.81 -11.34
C SER A 391 12.37 -3.44 -12.46
N ALA A 392 11.89 -4.68 -12.28
CA ALA A 392 11.02 -5.33 -13.25
C ALA A 392 9.63 -4.68 -13.36
N CYS A 393 9.06 -4.19 -12.25
CA CYS A 393 7.78 -3.49 -12.24
C CYS A 393 7.87 -2.07 -12.80
N LEU A 394 8.99 -1.38 -12.57
CA LEU A 394 9.21 0.00 -13.02
C LEU A 394 9.68 0.11 -14.46
N GLY A 395 9.98 -1.03 -15.09
CA GLY A 395 10.54 -1.06 -16.42
C GLY A 395 11.94 -0.47 -16.48
N GLU A 396 12.79 -0.82 -15.53
CA GLU A 396 14.21 -0.46 -15.59
C GLU A 396 15.00 -1.43 -16.46
N HIS A 397 15.93 -0.91 -17.26
CA HIS A 397 16.79 -1.67 -18.16
C HIS A 397 18.21 -1.09 -18.19
N GLY A 398 19.17 -1.88 -18.67
CA GLY A 398 20.57 -1.45 -18.82
C GLY A 398 21.49 -2.01 -17.74
N GLU A 399 22.57 -1.29 -17.44
CA GLU A 399 23.68 -1.77 -16.62
C GLU A 399 23.28 -2.07 -15.17
N LEU A 400 22.40 -1.25 -14.57
CA LEU A 400 21.89 -1.46 -13.22
C LEU A 400 21.10 -2.78 -13.11
N MET A 401 20.23 -3.08 -14.08
CA MET A 401 19.51 -4.35 -14.11
C MET A 401 20.48 -5.53 -14.28
N GLY A 402 21.48 -5.38 -15.15
CA GLY A 402 22.54 -6.38 -15.31
C GLY A 402 23.26 -6.66 -13.98
N ALA A 403 23.66 -5.61 -13.26
CA ALA A 403 24.32 -5.75 -11.95
C ALA A 403 23.44 -6.45 -10.91
N VAL A 404 22.14 -6.15 -10.86
CA VAL A 404 21.17 -6.82 -9.98
C VAL A 404 21.07 -8.31 -10.32
N LEU A 405 20.97 -8.65 -11.62
CA LEU A 405 20.90 -10.04 -12.08
C LEU A 405 22.18 -10.82 -11.76
N THR A 406 23.35 -10.23 -12.01
CA THR A 406 24.64 -10.83 -11.66
C THR A 406 24.75 -11.09 -10.17
N ALA A 407 24.44 -10.09 -9.33
CA ALA A 407 24.48 -10.22 -7.87
C ALA A 407 23.52 -11.31 -7.35
N LEU A 408 22.31 -11.39 -7.91
CA LEU A 408 21.35 -12.45 -7.55
C LEU A 408 21.85 -13.84 -7.95
N LYS A 409 22.39 -14.00 -9.17
CA LYS A 409 22.97 -15.25 -9.64
C LYS A 409 24.13 -15.71 -8.73
N ASP A 410 25.04 -14.80 -8.40
CA ASP A 410 26.22 -15.11 -7.57
C ASP A 410 25.80 -15.48 -6.15
N PHE A 411 24.77 -14.83 -5.59
CA PHE A 411 24.19 -15.19 -4.30
C PHE A 411 23.57 -16.60 -4.32
N LEU A 412 22.76 -16.90 -5.34
CA LEU A 412 22.07 -18.19 -5.46
C LEU A 412 23.05 -19.34 -5.70
N THR A 413 24.06 -19.15 -6.55
CA THR A 413 25.11 -20.16 -6.80
C THR A 413 25.95 -20.44 -5.56
N SER A 414 26.39 -19.40 -4.85
CA SER A 414 27.15 -19.54 -3.59
C SER A 414 26.35 -20.26 -2.50
N SER A 415 25.03 -20.12 -2.49
CA SER A 415 24.15 -20.80 -1.54
C SER A 415 23.99 -22.30 -1.82
N THR A 416 24.20 -22.73 -3.07
CA THR A 416 24.05 -24.14 -3.50
C THR A 416 25.31 -24.99 -3.32
N SER A 417 26.50 -24.39 -3.28
CA SER A 417 27.78 -25.11 -3.14
C SER A 417 28.15 -25.49 -1.70
N SER A 418 27.47 -24.90 -0.71
CA SER A 418 27.59 -25.26 0.70
C SER A 418 26.70 -26.47 1.02
N VAL A 419 27.33 -27.61 1.33
CA VAL A 419 26.71 -28.90 1.67
C VAL A 419 25.74 -28.81 2.87
N ALA A 420 25.70 -27.69 3.59
CA ALA A 420 24.82 -27.45 4.74
C ALA A 420 23.58 -26.57 4.46
N SER A 421 23.41 -25.98 3.26
CA SER A 421 22.44 -24.89 3.02
C SER A 421 21.41 -25.08 1.91
N SER A 422 20.86 -26.29 1.72
CA SER A 422 19.60 -26.49 0.97
C SER A 422 18.35 -25.82 1.59
N ARG A 423 18.54 -24.82 2.47
CA ARG A 423 17.53 -24.11 3.26
C ARG A 423 17.36 -22.62 2.91
N GLY A 424 18.05 -22.07 1.91
CA GLY A 424 18.06 -20.62 1.66
C GLY A 424 16.85 -20.05 0.92
N LEU A 425 16.40 -20.70 -0.16
CA LEU A 425 15.36 -20.16 -1.05
C LEU A 425 14.01 -20.87 -0.82
N SER A 426 12.99 -20.10 -0.43
CA SER A 426 11.61 -20.61 -0.32
C SER A 426 10.91 -20.64 -1.67
N PRO A 427 9.87 -21.49 -1.87
CA PRO A 427 9.08 -21.46 -3.10
C PRO A 427 8.39 -20.12 -3.35
N LEU A 428 8.03 -19.39 -2.28
CA LEU A 428 7.46 -18.05 -2.40
C LEU A 428 8.46 -17.07 -3.00
N GLN A 429 9.69 -17.02 -2.47
CA GLN A 429 10.76 -16.20 -3.04
C GLN A 429 11.10 -16.61 -4.48
N ALA A 430 11.20 -17.92 -4.76
CA ALA A 430 11.44 -18.43 -6.11
C ALA A 430 10.34 -18.00 -7.09
N SER A 431 9.08 -18.00 -6.67
CA SER A 431 7.96 -17.52 -7.50
C SER A 431 8.04 -16.02 -7.78
N VAL A 432 8.48 -15.19 -6.82
CA VAL A 432 8.70 -13.76 -7.03
C VAL A 432 9.80 -13.54 -8.07
N ILE A 433 10.91 -14.27 -7.95
CA ILE A 433 12.01 -14.20 -8.92
C ILE A 433 11.50 -14.59 -10.32
N ALA A 434 10.83 -15.74 -10.45
CA ALA A 434 10.30 -16.21 -11.73
C ALA A 434 9.41 -15.17 -12.43
N MET A 435 8.52 -14.54 -11.67
CA MET A 435 7.65 -13.47 -12.18
C MET A 435 8.43 -12.22 -12.62
N SER A 436 9.44 -11.81 -11.85
CA SER A 436 10.29 -10.68 -12.23
C SER A 436 11.08 -10.98 -13.51
N LEU A 437 11.62 -12.20 -13.65
CA LEU A 437 12.34 -12.63 -14.85
C LEU A 437 11.46 -12.69 -16.10
N ASP A 438 10.22 -13.18 -15.97
CA ASP A 438 9.25 -13.19 -17.08
C ASP A 438 8.99 -11.76 -17.59
N ARG A 439 8.74 -10.81 -16.68
CA ARG A 439 8.57 -9.39 -17.02
C ARG A 439 9.80 -8.79 -17.70
N ILE A 440 10.99 -9.08 -17.18
CA ILE A 440 12.25 -8.59 -17.78
C ILE A 440 12.41 -9.12 -19.21
N LYS A 441 12.11 -10.40 -19.46
CA LYS A 441 12.15 -11.00 -20.79
C LYS A 441 11.14 -10.36 -21.74
N GLU A 442 9.91 -10.12 -21.27
CA GLU A 442 8.89 -9.43 -22.07
C GLU A 442 9.35 -8.04 -22.49
N MET A 443 9.91 -7.25 -21.58
CA MET A 443 10.44 -5.92 -21.88
C MET A 443 11.63 -5.96 -22.85
N ALA A 444 12.55 -6.90 -22.66
CA ALA A 444 13.69 -7.08 -23.56
C ALA A 444 13.24 -7.46 -24.98
N SER A 445 12.18 -8.28 -25.11
CA SER A 445 11.62 -8.64 -26.42
C SER A 445 10.92 -7.49 -27.14
N ALA A 446 10.35 -6.54 -26.38
CA ALA A 446 9.72 -5.34 -26.93
C ALA A 446 10.75 -4.26 -27.34
N SER A 447 11.93 -4.25 -26.73
CA SER A 447 12.96 -3.20 -26.87
C SER A 447 14.16 -3.63 -27.71
N ALA A 448 13.96 -4.55 -28.67
CA ALA A 448 15.00 -5.31 -29.39
C ALA A 448 15.98 -4.50 -30.29
N ALA A 449 16.15 -3.18 -30.09
CA ALA A 449 16.96 -2.33 -30.95
C ALA A 449 18.31 -1.86 -30.37
N GLN A 450 18.64 -1.99 -29.08
CA GLN A 450 19.86 -1.35 -28.56
C GLN A 450 20.66 -2.13 -27.49
N SER A 451 21.96 -2.29 -27.78
CA SER A 451 23.12 -2.52 -26.89
C SER A 451 23.58 -3.95 -26.53
N SER A 452 24.90 -4.10 -26.43
CA SER A 452 25.68 -5.33 -26.13
C SER A 452 25.60 -5.80 -24.67
N SER A 453 25.10 -4.97 -23.75
CA SER A 453 24.82 -5.33 -22.35
C SER A 453 23.65 -6.33 -22.22
N CYS A 454 22.82 -6.44 -23.25
CA CYS A 454 21.70 -7.37 -23.35
C CYS A 454 22.17 -8.86 -23.34
N ILE A 455 23.34 -9.16 -23.91
CA ILE A 455 23.83 -10.54 -24.08
C ILE A 455 24.22 -11.19 -22.74
N ARG A 456 24.96 -10.48 -21.88
CA ARG A 456 25.35 -10.99 -20.55
C ARG A 456 24.16 -11.19 -19.62
N SER A 457 23.17 -10.30 -19.72
CA SER A 457 21.95 -10.38 -18.92
C SER A 457 21.12 -11.62 -19.27
N ALA A 458 21.13 -12.07 -20.53
CA ALA A 458 20.41 -13.27 -20.96
C ALA A 458 20.99 -14.56 -20.34
N ASP A 459 22.32 -14.70 -20.28
CA ASP A 459 22.99 -15.85 -19.67
C ASP A 459 22.73 -15.90 -18.15
N ASP A 460 22.78 -14.75 -17.48
CA ASP A 460 22.49 -14.64 -16.04
C ASP A 460 21.03 -15.01 -15.74
N ILE A 461 20.08 -14.55 -16.56
CA ILE A 461 18.66 -14.93 -16.44
C ILE A 461 18.50 -16.44 -16.55
N LEU A 462 19.08 -17.07 -17.58
CA LEU A 462 18.99 -18.53 -17.76
C LEU A 462 19.65 -19.31 -16.60
N ALA A 463 20.74 -18.79 -16.05
CA ALA A 463 21.40 -19.40 -14.88
C ALA A 463 20.50 -19.33 -13.64
N ILE A 464 19.88 -18.18 -13.37
CA ILE A 464 18.94 -18.01 -12.25
C ILE A 464 17.73 -18.93 -12.43
N GLU A 465 17.17 -19.03 -13.63
CA GLU A 465 16.03 -19.90 -13.92
C GLU A 465 16.31 -21.37 -13.59
N LYS A 466 17.48 -21.88 -14.01
CA LYS A 466 17.92 -23.23 -13.69
C LYS A 466 18.06 -23.48 -12.19
N LEU A 467 18.40 -22.45 -11.40
CA LEU A 467 18.53 -22.55 -9.94
C LEU A 467 17.17 -22.54 -9.22
N ILE A 468 16.18 -21.79 -9.72
CA ILE A 468 14.87 -21.66 -9.05
C ILE A 468 13.87 -22.75 -9.44
N VAL A 469 13.95 -23.31 -10.65
CA VAL A 469 12.99 -24.32 -11.15
C VAL A 469 12.90 -25.55 -10.24
N PRO A 470 13.99 -26.15 -9.72
CA PRO A 470 13.90 -27.27 -8.79
C PRO A 470 13.10 -26.96 -7.51
N VAL A 471 13.15 -25.71 -7.03
CA VAL A 471 12.43 -25.24 -5.84
C VAL A 471 10.92 -25.13 -6.10
N LEU A 472 10.54 -24.88 -7.35
CA LEU A 472 9.16 -24.69 -7.79
C LEU A 472 8.48 -25.98 -8.28
N ARG A 473 9.17 -27.13 -8.22
CA ARG A 473 8.57 -28.44 -8.52
C ARG A 473 7.51 -28.83 -7.49
N TYR A 474 6.57 -29.67 -7.93
CA TYR A 474 5.41 -30.17 -7.21
C TYR A 474 5.79 -30.71 -5.84
N THR A 475 6.84 -31.52 -5.75
CA THR A 475 7.28 -32.09 -4.47
C THR A 475 7.57 -31.00 -3.44
N ASN A 476 8.36 -29.99 -3.81
CA ASN A 476 8.71 -28.88 -2.92
C ASN A 476 7.52 -27.95 -2.65
N MET A 477 6.74 -27.63 -3.68
CA MET A 477 5.56 -26.76 -3.59
C MET A 477 4.42 -27.39 -2.77
N ARG A 478 4.26 -28.71 -2.80
CA ARG A 478 3.29 -29.43 -1.96
C ARG A 478 3.63 -29.34 -0.48
N GLU A 479 4.91 -29.29 -0.14
CA GLU A 479 5.35 -29.24 1.27
C GLU A 479 5.45 -27.81 1.80
N ARG A 480 5.98 -26.90 0.98
CA ARG A 480 6.40 -25.55 1.39
C ARG A 480 5.81 -24.44 0.53
N GLY A 481 5.04 -24.77 -0.50
CA GLY A 481 4.35 -23.81 -1.35
C GLY A 481 3.05 -23.33 -0.71
N SER A 482 2.53 -22.26 -1.29
CA SER A 482 1.32 -21.57 -0.85
C SER A 482 0.46 -21.20 -2.05
N ALA A 483 -0.80 -20.80 -1.79
CA ALA A 483 -1.69 -20.31 -2.84
C ALA A 483 -1.08 -19.16 -3.63
N ARG A 484 -0.37 -18.25 -2.94
CA ARG A 484 0.30 -17.13 -3.59
C ARG A 484 1.35 -17.59 -4.61
N CYS A 485 2.11 -18.64 -4.31
CA CYS A 485 3.07 -19.20 -5.26
C CYS A 485 2.37 -19.72 -6.52
N VAL A 486 1.30 -20.52 -6.34
CA VAL A 486 0.55 -21.13 -7.44
C VAL A 486 -0.11 -20.06 -8.32
N ILE A 487 -0.76 -19.07 -7.71
CA ILE A 487 -1.37 -17.95 -8.44
C ILE A 487 -0.32 -17.16 -9.22
N ARG A 488 0.85 -16.92 -8.62
CA ARG A 488 1.91 -16.19 -9.32
C ARG A 488 2.37 -16.94 -10.56
N LEU A 489 2.60 -18.24 -10.46
CA LEU A 489 3.02 -19.06 -11.60
C LEU A 489 1.93 -19.16 -12.68
N LEU A 490 0.67 -19.38 -12.30
CA LEU A 490 -0.42 -19.59 -13.26
C LEU A 490 -0.98 -18.30 -13.85
N CYS A 491 -1.00 -17.19 -13.11
CA CYS A 491 -1.64 -15.95 -13.52
C CYS A 491 -0.67 -14.83 -13.87
N ASP A 492 0.46 -14.72 -13.15
CA ASP A 492 1.36 -13.58 -13.28
C ASP A 492 2.55 -13.84 -14.20
N CYS A 493 3.02 -15.10 -14.30
CA CYS A 493 4.08 -15.50 -15.22
C CYS A 493 3.78 -16.81 -15.97
N HIS A 494 2.57 -16.90 -16.52
CA HIS A 494 2.07 -18.10 -17.21
C HIS A 494 2.96 -18.56 -18.37
N ARG A 495 3.58 -17.64 -19.12
CA ARG A 495 4.50 -17.97 -20.24
C ARG A 495 5.74 -18.67 -19.74
N TRP A 496 6.36 -18.11 -18.70
CA TRP A 496 7.48 -18.72 -18.01
C TRP A 496 7.15 -20.10 -17.45
N THR A 497 6.00 -20.22 -16.78
CA THR A 497 5.52 -21.47 -16.19
C THR A 497 5.31 -22.57 -17.24
N LYS A 498 4.76 -22.22 -18.41
CA LYS A 498 4.64 -23.11 -19.57
C LYS A 498 6.00 -23.55 -20.11
N GLN A 499 6.91 -22.60 -20.31
CA GLN A 499 8.25 -22.86 -20.84
C GLN A 499 9.02 -23.89 -20.01
N TRP A 500 8.86 -23.86 -18.68
CA TRP A 500 9.55 -24.77 -17.76
C TRP A 500 8.76 -26.05 -17.40
N GLY A 501 7.58 -26.24 -18.00
CA GLY A 501 6.75 -27.42 -17.78
C GLY A 501 6.23 -27.53 -16.34
N LEU A 502 5.84 -26.42 -15.74
CA LEU A 502 5.36 -26.34 -14.35
C LEU A 502 3.84 -26.19 -14.24
N GLU A 503 3.13 -25.96 -15.35
CA GLU A 503 1.70 -25.67 -15.36
C GLU A 503 0.87 -26.83 -14.81
N GLU A 504 1.07 -28.06 -15.31
CA GLU A 504 0.35 -29.24 -14.84
C GLU A 504 0.57 -29.50 -13.34
N GLU A 505 1.80 -29.30 -12.86
CA GLU A 505 2.16 -29.42 -11.45
C GLU A 505 1.42 -28.39 -10.58
N CYS A 506 1.28 -27.15 -11.07
CA CYS A 506 0.55 -26.08 -10.39
C CYS A 506 -0.97 -26.31 -10.42
N VAL A 507 -1.52 -26.76 -11.55
CA VAL A 507 -2.94 -27.10 -11.69
C VAL A 507 -3.32 -28.26 -10.76
N LYS A 508 -2.44 -29.25 -10.61
CA LYS A 508 -2.63 -30.32 -9.63
C LYS A 508 -2.69 -29.80 -8.19
N LEU A 509 -1.77 -28.91 -7.81
CA LEU A 509 -1.79 -28.27 -6.48
C LEU A 509 -3.04 -27.40 -6.26
N LEU A 510 -3.49 -26.71 -7.30
CA LEU A 510 -4.73 -25.96 -7.28
C LEU A 510 -5.92 -26.89 -6.98
N GLY A 511 -6.03 -28.02 -7.69
CA GLY A 511 -7.07 -29.03 -7.42
C GLY A 511 -7.02 -29.59 -5.98
N GLU A 512 -5.82 -29.83 -5.44
CA GLU A 512 -5.64 -30.32 -4.05
C GLU A 512 -6.07 -29.30 -2.97
N HIS A 513 -6.03 -27.99 -3.27
CA HIS A 513 -6.14 -26.92 -2.27
C HIS A 513 -7.18 -25.83 -2.58
N VAL A 514 -7.97 -25.97 -3.64
CA VAL A 514 -8.97 -24.97 -4.08
C VAL A 514 -9.96 -24.60 -2.97
N SER A 515 -10.31 -25.55 -2.12
CA SER A 515 -11.30 -25.40 -1.05
C SER A 515 -10.76 -24.88 0.28
N ASP A 516 -9.45 -24.69 0.43
CA ASP A 516 -8.87 -24.28 1.72
C ASP A 516 -7.58 -23.45 1.66
N GLY A 517 -7.02 -23.23 0.47
CA GLY A 517 -5.78 -22.49 0.29
C GLY A 517 -5.92 -21.09 -0.31
N PHE A 518 -6.92 -20.88 -1.16
CA PHE A 518 -6.99 -19.70 -2.05
C PHE A 518 -8.01 -18.66 -1.56
N THR A 519 -7.77 -17.39 -1.88
CA THR A 519 -8.77 -16.34 -1.62
C THR A 519 -9.76 -16.22 -2.78
N ARG A 520 -10.93 -15.61 -2.55
CA ARG A 520 -11.91 -15.36 -3.61
C ARG A 520 -11.31 -14.63 -4.82
N ALA A 521 -10.53 -13.58 -4.57
CA ALA A 521 -9.89 -12.80 -5.63
C ALA A 521 -8.90 -13.63 -6.46
N GLN A 522 -8.17 -14.54 -5.82
CA GLN A 522 -7.26 -15.46 -6.50
C GLN A 522 -8.00 -16.45 -7.39
N LEU A 523 -9.10 -17.02 -6.89
CA LEU A 523 -9.96 -17.92 -7.66
C LEU A 523 -10.62 -17.22 -8.85
N GLN A 524 -11.10 -15.99 -8.67
CA GLN A 524 -11.64 -15.17 -9.76
C GLN A 524 -10.57 -14.86 -10.81
N GLY A 525 -9.36 -14.49 -10.39
CA GLY A 525 -8.25 -14.27 -11.31
C GLY A 525 -7.90 -15.50 -12.15
N LEU A 526 -8.00 -16.71 -11.59
CA LEU A 526 -7.82 -17.96 -12.36
C LEU A 526 -8.90 -18.14 -13.43
N LEU A 527 -10.17 -17.88 -13.09
CA LEU A 527 -11.29 -17.97 -14.05
C LEU A 527 -11.17 -16.93 -15.17
N GLU A 528 -10.71 -15.72 -14.86
CA GLU A 528 -10.44 -14.67 -15.86
C GLU A 528 -9.32 -15.08 -16.83
N ARG A 529 -8.26 -15.71 -16.32
CA ARG A 529 -7.16 -16.24 -17.16
C ARG A 529 -7.59 -17.42 -18.02
N GLU A 530 -8.52 -18.24 -17.52
CA GLU A 530 -9.13 -19.32 -18.30
C GLU A 530 -10.00 -18.75 -19.43
N ALA A 531 -10.87 -17.78 -19.12
CA ALA A 531 -11.76 -17.15 -20.10
C ALA A 531 -11.00 -16.44 -21.22
N THR A 532 -9.81 -15.90 -20.94
CA THR A 532 -8.91 -15.28 -21.92
C THR A 532 -8.06 -16.29 -22.70
N GLY A 533 -8.20 -17.61 -22.42
CA GLY A 533 -7.46 -18.68 -23.08
C GLY A 533 -5.98 -18.77 -22.66
N LEU A 534 -5.56 -18.02 -21.65
CA LEU A 534 -4.17 -18.00 -21.17
C LEU A 534 -3.85 -19.22 -20.29
N LEU A 535 -4.86 -19.80 -19.66
CA LEU A 535 -4.79 -20.98 -18.80
C LEU A 535 -5.84 -22.00 -19.24
N GLN A 536 -5.49 -23.29 -19.26
CA GLN A 536 -6.46 -24.36 -19.50
C GLN A 536 -6.71 -25.12 -18.21
N LEU A 537 -7.93 -25.00 -17.68
CA LEU A 537 -8.34 -25.68 -16.46
C LEU A 537 -9.16 -26.93 -16.78
N PRO A 538 -8.84 -28.08 -16.16
CA PRO A 538 -9.71 -29.25 -16.15
C PRO A 538 -11.12 -28.89 -15.64
N VAL A 539 -12.15 -29.53 -16.21
CA VAL A 539 -13.57 -29.22 -15.94
C VAL A 539 -13.90 -29.36 -14.44
N ASP A 540 -13.41 -30.42 -13.81
CA ASP A 540 -13.57 -30.70 -12.38
C ASP A 540 -12.96 -29.61 -11.50
N ILE A 541 -11.77 -29.12 -11.85
CA ILE A 541 -11.10 -28.03 -11.13
C ILE A 541 -11.88 -26.73 -11.31
N LYS A 542 -12.33 -26.43 -12.54
CA LYS A 542 -13.14 -25.24 -12.82
C LYS A 542 -14.43 -25.20 -12.00
N GLU A 543 -15.16 -26.31 -11.95
CA GLU A 543 -16.38 -26.43 -11.13
C GLU A 543 -16.09 -26.24 -9.64
N ALA A 544 -14.97 -26.78 -9.15
CA ALA A 544 -14.55 -26.61 -7.76
C ALA A 544 -14.17 -25.14 -7.44
N ILE A 545 -13.52 -24.45 -8.37
CA ILE A 545 -13.19 -23.02 -8.25
C ILE A 545 -14.47 -22.18 -8.18
N LEU A 546 -15.43 -22.42 -9.08
CA LEU A 546 -16.70 -21.70 -9.10
C LEU A 546 -17.43 -21.85 -7.76
N ARG A 547 -17.61 -23.08 -7.28
CA ARG A 547 -18.24 -23.37 -5.98
C ARG A 547 -17.52 -22.69 -4.82
N SER A 548 -16.20 -22.82 -4.76
CA SER A 548 -15.40 -22.24 -3.66
C SER A 548 -15.42 -20.70 -3.69
N SER A 549 -15.45 -20.09 -4.88
CA SER A 549 -15.50 -18.63 -5.04
C SER A 549 -16.82 -18.01 -4.58
N GLU A 550 -17.92 -18.76 -4.64
CA GLU A 550 -19.24 -18.34 -4.15
C GLU A 550 -19.29 -18.35 -2.62
N GLU A 551 -18.70 -19.38 -2.00
CA GLU A 551 -18.66 -19.56 -0.55
C GLU A 551 -17.69 -18.60 0.15
N LEU A 552 -16.63 -18.16 -0.54
CA LEU A 552 -15.61 -17.29 0.04
C LEU A 552 -16.05 -15.82 0.13
N PRO A 553 -15.64 -15.11 1.21
CA PRO A 553 -15.99 -13.72 1.38
C PRO A 553 -15.19 -12.79 0.45
N SER A 554 -15.77 -11.65 0.09
CA SER A 554 -15.14 -10.61 -0.73
C SER A 554 -14.38 -9.62 0.16
N ARG A 555 -13.12 -9.32 -0.19
CA ARG A 555 -12.20 -8.50 0.61
C ARG A 555 -11.75 -7.24 -0.09
#